data_AF-K1J2X5-F1
#
_entry.id   AF-K1J2X5-F1
#
_cell.length_a   1.000
_cell.length_b   1.000
_cell.length_c   1.000
_cell.angle_alpha   90.00
_cell.angle_beta   90.00
_cell.angle_gamma   90.00
#
_symmetry.space_group_name_H-M   'P 1'
#
loop_
_entity.id
_entity.type
_entity.pdbx_description
1 polymer ?
#
loop_
_entity_poly.entity_id
_entity_poly.type
_entity_poly.pdbx_seq_one_letter_code
_entity_poly.pdbx_strand_id
1 'polypeptide(L)'
;MFLRSGFSLIELMVTIALVSILLTLGVPSFSAIMRNMTLTSQANNFVAAINLARSEAIRRNTAVTLSASTSNLTQNHWESGWQIWVDSNGNGTLDNGELLRLFPDMGAGTLVSNTSLVRFSGNGFLDGRAQAALVFSLQPPDCAQEASRDITITPAGRPSITETSCI
;
A
#
# COMPACT_ATOMS: atom_id res chain seq x y z
N MET A 1 31.10 26.33 44.94
CA MET A 1 31.57 27.34 43.98
C MET A 1 31.54 26.70 42.60
N PHE A 2 30.49 26.96 41.81
CA PHE A 2 30.30 26.32 40.50
C PHE A 2 31.23 27.00 39.49
N LEU A 3 32.29 26.29 39.06
CA LEU A 3 33.15 26.74 37.97
C LEU A 3 32.29 26.84 36.71
N ARG A 4 32.07 28.06 36.22
CA ARG A 4 31.54 28.30 34.88
C ARG A 4 32.66 27.99 33.87
N SER A 5 32.81 26.73 33.52
CA SER A 5 33.66 26.31 32.40
C SER A 5 32.93 26.62 31.10
N GLY A 6 33.33 27.68 30.40
CA GLY A 6 32.87 27.97 29.05
C GLY A 6 33.57 27.07 28.04
N PHE A 7 32.84 26.58 27.05
CA PHE A 7 33.42 25.88 25.89
C PHE A 7 34.41 26.80 25.17
N SER A 8 35.58 26.28 24.79
CA SER A 8 36.51 27.04 23.97
C SER A 8 36.01 27.17 22.54
N LEU A 9 36.41 28.23 21.82
CA LEU A 9 36.01 28.45 20.42
C LEU A 9 36.44 27.26 19.54
N ILE A 10 37.64 26.72 19.80
CA ILE A 10 38.13 25.53 19.08
C ILE A 10 37.29 24.28 19.37
N GLU A 11 36.82 24.10 20.60
CA GLU A 11 35.99 22.96 20.97
C GLU A 11 34.60 23.03 20.31
N LEU A 12 34.03 24.23 20.19
CA LEU A 12 32.80 24.44 19.41
C LEU A 12 33.02 24.13 17.93
N MET A 13 34.16 24.55 17.35
CA MET A 13 34.46 24.24 15.95
C MET A 13 34.64 22.74 15.71
N VAL A 14 35.32 22.03 16.61
CA VAL A 14 35.51 20.58 16.52
C VAL A 14 34.17 19.84 16.69
N THR A 15 33.32 20.26 17.64
CA THR A 15 32.00 19.63 17.82
C THR A 15 31.11 19.83 16.58
N ILE A 16 31.05 21.03 16.00
CA ILE A 16 30.29 21.28 14.77
C ILE A 16 30.86 20.47 13.60
N ALA A 17 32.20 20.35 13.48
CA ALA A 17 32.83 19.54 12.44
C ALA A 17 32.49 18.05 12.58
N LEU A 18 32.44 17.52 13.81
CA LEU A 18 32.03 16.12 14.03
C LEU A 18 30.54 15.92 13.75
N VAL A 19 29.68 16.85 14.19
CA VAL A 19 28.24 16.80 13.93
C VAL A 19 27.94 16.84 12.43
N SER A 20 28.64 17.66 11.66
CA SER A 20 28.42 17.74 10.20
C SER A 20 28.80 16.44 9.48
N ILE A 21 29.90 15.79 9.89
CA ILE A 21 30.29 14.47 9.37
C ILE A 21 29.22 13.43 9.68
N LEU A 22 28.74 13.38 10.93
CA LEU A 22 27.72 12.43 11.36
C LEU A 22 26.38 12.65 10.66
N LEU A 23 25.95 13.90 10.48
CA LEU A 23 24.72 14.24 9.76
C LEU A 23 24.79 13.81 8.29
N THR A 24 25.93 14.00 7.64
CA THR A 24 26.12 13.61 6.23
C THR A 24 25.94 12.10 6.04
N LEU A 25 26.37 11.29 7.01
CA LEU A 25 26.21 9.84 6.97
C LEU A 25 24.84 9.36 7.46
N GLY A 26 24.23 10.04 8.44
CA GLY A 26 22.99 9.60 9.10
C GLY A 26 21.70 9.96 8.36
N VAL A 27 21.64 11.15 7.75
CA VAL A 27 20.44 11.63 7.04
C VAL A 27 19.96 10.70 5.91
N PRO A 28 20.83 10.20 4.99
CA PRO A 28 20.36 9.32 3.92
C PRO A 28 19.73 8.03 4.45
N SER A 29 20.29 7.44 5.52
CA SER A 29 19.75 6.23 6.16
C SER A 29 18.35 6.44 6.73
N PHE A 30 18.10 7.59 7.39
CA PHE A 30 16.78 7.91 7.94
C PHE A 30 15.71 8.03 6.85
N SER A 31 16.05 8.62 5.70
CA SER A 31 15.13 8.75 4.58
C SER A 31 14.68 7.40 4.02
N ALA A 32 15.59 6.42 3.91
CA ALA A 32 15.28 5.07 3.43
C ALA A 32 14.36 4.32 4.39
N ILE A 33 14.55 4.48 5.71
CA ILE A 33 13.68 3.88 6.72
C ILE A 33 12.25 4.42 6.59
N MET A 34 12.09 5.74 6.45
CA MET A 34 10.78 6.36 6.30
C MET A 34 10.05 5.92 5.01
N ARG A 35 10.77 5.76 3.90
CA ARG A 35 10.20 5.22 2.65
C ARG A 35 9.72 3.79 2.84
N ASN A 36 10.52 2.92 3.45
CA ASN A 36 10.13 1.53 3.74
C ASN A 36 8.92 1.42 4.67
N MET A 37 8.83 2.29 5.70
CA MET A 37 7.66 2.36 6.57
C MET A 37 6.41 2.78 5.80
N THR A 38 6.53 3.77 4.92
CA THR A 38 5.44 4.24 4.06
C THR A 38 4.95 3.13 3.13
N LEU A 39 5.86 2.44 2.44
CA LEU A 39 5.56 1.32 1.55
C LEU A 39 4.87 0.16 2.29
N THR A 40 5.37 -0.18 3.47
CA THR A 40 4.78 -1.24 4.32
C THR A 40 3.37 -0.85 4.79
N SER A 41 3.17 0.40 5.18
CA SER A 41 1.87 0.94 5.57
C SER A 41 0.86 0.87 4.42
N GLN A 42 1.27 1.29 3.22
CA GLN A 42 0.45 1.22 2.02
C GLN A 42 0.05 -0.22 1.66
N ALA A 43 1.00 -1.15 1.67
CA ALA A 43 0.72 -2.57 1.43
C ALA A 43 -0.28 -3.12 2.46
N ASN A 44 -0.09 -2.81 3.75
CA ASN A 44 -0.99 -3.23 4.82
C ASN A 44 -2.39 -2.62 4.67
N ASN A 45 -2.51 -1.35 4.27
CA ASN A 45 -3.79 -0.70 4.01
C ASN A 45 -4.55 -1.38 2.87
N PHE A 46 -3.86 -1.75 1.79
CA PHE A 46 -4.47 -2.49 0.69
C PHE A 46 -4.90 -3.90 1.12
N VAL A 47 -4.07 -4.63 1.87
CA VAL A 47 -4.42 -5.93 2.45
C VAL A 47 -5.62 -5.83 3.40
N ALA A 48 -5.71 -4.76 4.19
CA ALA A 48 -6.87 -4.51 5.04
C ALA A 48 -8.15 -4.29 4.21
N ALA A 49 -8.06 -3.58 3.08
CA ALA A 49 -9.18 -3.42 2.16
C ALA A 49 -9.62 -4.74 1.52
N ILE A 50 -8.67 -5.59 1.12
CA ILE A 50 -8.93 -6.94 0.60
C ILE A 50 -9.68 -7.78 1.65
N ASN A 51 -9.17 -7.82 2.88
CA ASN A 51 -9.80 -8.58 3.97
C ASN A 51 -11.18 -8.03 4.30
N LEU A 52 -11.37 -6.71 4.28
CA LEU A 52 -12.67 -6.08 4.48
C LEU A 52 -13.66 -6.51 3.39
N ALA A 53 -13.30 -6.41 2.11
CA ALA A 53 -14.16 -6.82 1.00
C ALA A 53 -14.55 -8.30 1.11
N ARG A 54 -13.57 -9.16 1.39
CA ARG A 54 -13.81 -10.60 1.62
C ARG A 54 -14.76 -10.83 2.80
N SER A 55 -14.55 -10.16 3.92
CA SER A 55 -15.40 -10.30 5.11
C SER A 55 -16.82 -9.83 4.87
N GLU A 56 -17.00 -8.75 4.10
CA GLU A 56 -18.33 -8.25 3.71
C GLU A 56 -19.04 -9.23 2.76
N ALA A 57 -18.31 -9.88 1.84
CA ALA A 57 -18.86 -10.92 0.97
C ALA A 57 -19.42 -12.08 1.80
N ILE A 58 -18.62 -12.58 2.75
CA ILE A 58 -19.02 -13.67 3.65
C ILE A 58 -20.20 -13.26 4.54
N ARG A 59 -20.10 -12.10 5.19
CA ARG A 59 -21.12 -11.60 6.12
C ARG A 59 -22.48 -11.43 5.46
N ARG A 60 -22.50 -11.02 4.19
CA ARG A 60 -23.71 -10.78 3.40
C ARG A 60 -24.14 -11.99 2.58
N ASN A 61 -23.31 -13.03 2.52
CA ASN A 61 -23.47 -14.19 1.63
C ASN A 61 -23.78 -13.76 0.18
N THR A 62 -23.10 -12.73 -0.31
CA THR A 62 -23.29 -12.16 -1.65
C THR A 62 -21.97 -11.70 -2.24
N ALA A 63 -21.95 -11.41 -3.53
CA ALA A 63 -20.75 -10.94 -4.21
C ALA A 63 -20.39 -9.52 -3.76
N VAL A 64 -19.13 -9.32 -3.37
CA VAL A 64 -18.56 -8.00 -3.04
C VAL A 64 -17.31 -7.81 -3.87
N THR A 65 -17.22 -6.64 -4.48
CA THR A 65 -16.13 -6.28 -5.38
C THR A 65 -15.30 -5.18 -4.75
N LEU A 66 -13.99 -5.38 -4.76
CA LEU A 66 -12.98 -4.35 -4.56
C LEU A 66 -12.53 -3.92 -5.96
N SER A 67 -12.68 -2.65 -6.32
CA SER A 67 -12.24 -2.13 -7.62
C SER A 67 -11.36 -0.90 -7.46
N ALA A 68 -10.48 -0.67 -8.43
CA ALA A 68 -9.81 0.62 -8.57
C ALA A 68 -10.87 1.74 -8.67
N SER A 69 -10.50 2.95 -8.27
CA SER A 69 -11.37 4.13 -8.42
C SER A 69 -11.73 4.36 -9.89
N THR A 70 -12.91 4.94 -10.13
CA THR A 70 -13.52 5.12 -11.46
C THR A 70 -12.64 5.91 -12.43
N SER A 71 -11.70 6.72 -11.94
CA SER A 71 -10.74 7.46 -12.78
C SER A 71 -9.69 6.57 -13.46
N ASN A 72 -9.45 5.34 -13.00
CA ASN A 72 -8.34 4.47 -13.46
C ASN A 72 -8.73 3.03 -13.81
N LEU A 73 -10.03 2.74 -13.99
CA LEU A 73 -10.51 1.38 -14.32
C LEU A 73 -9.90 0.79 -15.60
N THR A 74 -9.46 1.64 -16.54
CA THR A 74 -8.92 1.21 -17.84
C THR A 74 -7.42 0.96 -17.83
N GLN A 75 -6.69 1.44 -16.81
CA GLN A 75 -5.24 1.33 -16.76
C GLN A 75 -4.76 0.22 -15.80
N ASN A 76 -5.65 -0.32 -14.96
CA ASN A 76 -5.31 -1.24 -13.86
C ASN A 76 -4.34 -0.62 -12.83
N HIS A 77 -4.47 0.69 -12.63
CA HIS A 77 -3.76 1.47 -11.63
C HIS A 77 -4.66 1.68 -10.41
N TRP A 78 -4.11 1.43 -9.23
CA TRP A 78 -4.83 1.44 -7.95
C TRP A 78 -4.31 2.53 -7.01
N GLU A 79 -3.26 3.26 -7.39
CA GLU A 79 -2.65 4.30 -6.55
C GLU A 79 -3.56 5.51 -6.31
N SER A 80 -4.49 5.80 -7.22
CA SER A 80 -5.47 6.89 -7.03
C SER A 80 -6.66 6.50 -6.15
N GLY A 81 -6.55 5.37 -5.45
CA GLY A 81 -7.56 4.87 -4.53
C GLY A 81 -8.42 3.77 -5.13
N TRP A 82 -9.25 3.20 -4.25
CA TRP A 82 -10.08 2.03 -4.55
C TRP A 82 -11.37 2.10 -3.76
N GLN A 83 -12.31 1.23 -4.13
CA GLN A 83 -13.64 1.20 -3.55
C GLN A 83 -14.13 -0.22 -3.36
N ILE A 84 -14.91 -0.42 -2.31
CA ILE A 84 -15.57 -1.68 -1.99
C ILE A 84 -17.06 -1.48 -2.17
N TRP A 85 -17.71 -2.38 -2.89
CA TRP A 85 -19.14 -2.32 -3.16
C TRP A 85 -19.75 -3.71 -3.26
N VAL A 86 -21.06 -3.80 -3.02
CA VAL A 86 -21.82 -5.04 -3.03
C VAL A 86 -22.62 -5.17 -4.31
N ASP A 87 -22.42 -6.23 -5.06
CA ASP A 87 -23.12 -6.53 -6.32
C ASP A 87 -24.45 -7.21 -6.00
N SER A 88 -25.44 -6.43 -5.56
CA SER A 88 -26.68 -6.96 -4.98
C SER A 88 -27.64 -7.49 -6.04
N ASN A 89 -27.55 -6.94 -7.26
CA ASN A 89 -28.37 -7.35 -8.40
C ASN A 89 -27.64 -8.30 -9.37
N GLY A 90 -26.34 -8.59 -9.14
CA GLY A 90 -25.56 -9.53 -9.92
C GLY A 90 -25.17 -9.03 -11.31
N ASN A 91 -25.25 -7.73 -11.58
CA ASN A 91 -24.90 -7.15 -12.87
C ASN A 91 -23.38 -6.93 -13.02
N GLY A 92 -22.62 -7.03 -11.93
CA GLY A 92 -21.16 -6.87 -11.94
C GLY A 92 -20.70 -5.42 -12.15
N THR A 93 -21.56 -4.44 -11.92
CA THR A 93 -21.24 -3.01 -12.00
C THR A 93 -21.64 -2.31 -10.70
N LEU A 94 -20.97 -1.20 -10.37
CA LEU A 94 -21.33 -0.40 -9.20
C LEU A 94 -22.59 0.42 -9.49
N ASP A 95 -23.68 0.13 -8.78
CA ASP A 95 -24.90 0.93 -8.81
C ASP A 95 -25.06 1.88 -7.61
N ASN A 96 -26.04 2.79 -7.71
CA ASN A 96 -26.36 3.71 -6.62
C ASN A 96 -26.86 2.94 -5.39
N GLY A 97 -26.23 3.17 -4.24
CA GLY A 97 -26.54 2.50 -2.98
C GLY A 97 -25.77 1.19 -2.73
N GLU A 98 -24.94 0.73 -3.67
CA GLU A 98 -24.11 -0.46 -3.52
C GLU A 98 -22.71 -0.19 -2.97
N LEU A 99 -22.29 1.07 -2.96
CA LEU A 99 -21.01 1.51 -2.42
C LEU A 99 -20.95 1.27 -0.90
N LEU A 100 -19.99 0.47 -0.45
CA LEU A 100 -19.75 0.21 0.97
C LEU A 100 -18.67 1.11 1.55
N ARG A 101 -17.58 1.33 0.81
CA ARG A 101 -16.45 2.14 1.30
C ARG A 101 -15.59 2.68 0.17
N LEU A 102 -15.16 3.93 0.31
CA LEU A 102 -14.14 4.56 -0.51
C LEU A 102 -12.81 4.62 0.25
N PHE A 103 -11.72 4.43 -0.49
CA PHE A 103 -10.37 4.64 -0.03
C PHE A 103 -9.72 5.70 -0.91
N PRO A 104 -9.12 6.74 -0.30
CA PRO A 104 -8.51 7.83 -1.05
C PRO A 104 -7.22 7.36 -1.75
N ASP A 105 -6.67 8.28 -2.54
CA ASP A 105 -5.34 8.19 -3.12
C ASP A 105 -4.26 7.82 -2.08
N MET A 106 -3.31 6.98 -2.48
CA MET A 106 -2.24 6.44 -1.62
C MET A 106 -1.17 7.49 -1.27
N GLY A 107 -1.16 8.62 -1.96
CA GLY A 107 -0.26 9.76 -1.83
C GLY A 107 1.03 9.63 -2.64
N ALA A 108 1.71 8.49 -2.54
CA ALA A 108 2.99 8.25 -3.21
C ALA A 108 3.15 6.78 -3.59
N GLY A 109 3.91 6.51 -4.66
CA GLY A 109 4.13 5.17 -5.18
C GLY A 109 3.09 4.79 -6.23
N THR A 110 3.30 3.64 -6.85
CA THR A 110 2.42 3.09 -7.88
C THR A 110 1.94 1.71 -7.44
N LEU A 111 0.66 1.42 -7.63
CA LEU A 111 0.07 0.12 -7.33
C LEU A 111 -0.60 -0.41 -8.59
N VAL A 112 0.05 -1.34 -9.26
CA VAL A 112 -0.37 -1.84 -10.57
C VAL A 112 -0.72 -3.31 -10.53
N SER A 113 -1.66 -3.72 -11.37
CA SER A 113 -2.05 -5.11 -11.56
C SER A 113 -2.48 -5.36 -13.01
N ASN A 114 -2.82 -6.61 -13.34
CA ASN A 114 -3.45 -6.95 -14.61
C ASN A 114 -4.98 -6.87 -14.56
N THR A 115 -5.55 -6.46 -13.43
CA THR A 115 -6.98 -6.30 -13.21
C THR A 115 -7.29 -4.98 -12.50
N SER A 116 -8.46 -4.42 -12.80
CA SER A 116 -9.04 -3.26 -12.12
C SER A 116 -10.12 -3.63 -11.10
N LEU A 117 -10.41 -4.93 -10.96
CA LEU A 117 -11.36 -5.45 -9.97
C LEU A 117 -10.93 -6.78 -9.37
N VAL A 118 -11.36 -7.01 -8.14
CA VAL A 118 -11.24 -8.24 -7.38
C VAL A 118 -12.61 -8.53 -6.79
N ARG A 119 -13.26 -9.62 -7.23
CA ARG A 119 -14.58 -9.99 -6.73
C ARG A 119 -14.49 -11.20 -5.82
N PHE A 120 -15.10 -11.08 -4.64
CA PHE A 120 -15.26 -12.17 -3.69
C PHE A 120 -16.70 -12.67 -3.72
N SER A 121 -16.88 -13.98 -3.66
CA SER A 121 -18.21 -14.59 -3.49
C SER A 121 -18.54 -14.83 -2.01
N GLY A 122 -19.79 -15.21 -1.70
CA GLY A 122 -20.25 -15.41 -0.32
C GLY A 122 -19.49 -16.44 0.51
N ASN A 123 -18.69 -17.31 -0.11
CA ASN A 123 -17.81 -18.25 0.59
C ASN A 123 -16.41 -17.66 0.89
N GLY A 124 -16.15 -16.41 0.50
CA GLY A 124 -14.88 -15.71 0.69
C GLY A 124 -13.79 -16.06 -0.32
N PHE A 125 -14.07 -16.87 -1.33
CA PHE A 125 -13.14 -17.15 -2.43
C PHE A 125 -13.29 -16.06 -3.50
N LEU A 126 -12.26 -15.93 -4.33
CA LEU A 126 -12.40 -15.15 -5.55
C LEU A 126 -13.52 -15.77 -6.39
N ASP A 127 -14.35 -14.93 -7.00
CA ASP A 127 -15.34 -15.43 -7.92
C ASP A 127 -14.62 -16.13 -9.09
N GLY A 128 -15.18 -17.22 -9.61
CA GLY A 128 -14.50 -18.14 -10.54
C GLY A 128 -14.01 -17.53 -11.87
N ARG A 129 -14.11 -16.20 -12.02
CA ARG A 129 -13.48 -15.40 -13.07
C ARG A 129 -11.96 -15.32 -12.90
N ALA A 130 -11.46 -15.32 -11.66
CA ALA A 130 -10.02 -15.38 -11.37
C ALA A 130 -9.60 -16.84 -11.12
N GLN A 131 -9.10 -17.52 -12.16
CA GLN A 131 -8.63 -18.91 -12.08
C GLN A 131 -7.20 -19.04 -11.53
N ALA A 132 -6.48 -17.93 -11.38
CA ALA A 132 -5.12 -17.87 -10.86
C ALA A 132 -5.02 -16.85 -9.73
N ALA A 133 -3.90 -16.87 -9.01
CA ALA A 133 -3.62 -15.83 -8.03
C ALA A 133 -3.49 -14.47 -8.72
N LEU A 134 -4.07 -13.44 -8.11
CA LEU A 134 -3.95 -12.06 -8.57
C LEU A 134 -2.74 -11.42 -7.89
N VAL A 135 -1.94 -10.68 -8.65
CA VAL A 135 -0.74 -10.00 -8.13
C VAL A 135 -0.89 -8.50 -8.32
N PHE A 136 -0.59 -7.76 -7.26
CA PHE A 136 -0.54 -6.31 -7.24
C PHE A 136 0.87 -5.90 -6.86
N SER A 137 1.58 -5.23 -7.77
CA SER A 137 2.93 -4.72 -7.49
C SER A 137 2.86 -3.29 -6.99
N LEU A 138 3.31 -3.09 -5.75
CA LEU A 138 3.44 -1.80 -5.10
C LEU A 138 4.90 -1.35 -5.19
N GLN A 139 5.14 -0.29 -5.96
CA GLN A 139 6.47 0.27 -6.18
C GLN A 139 6.59 1.67 -5.56
N PRO A 140 7.73 2.01 -4.92
CA PRO A 140 8.00 3.37 -4.48
C PRO A 140 8.20 4.31 -5.69
N PRO A 141 8.03 5.65 -5.53
CA PRO A 141 8.24 6.62 -6.61
C PRO A 141 9.63 6.54 -7.26
N ASP A 142 10.65 6.33 -6.44
CA ASP A 142 12.05 6.23 -6.86
C ASP A 142 12.48 4.75 -6.80
N CYS A 143 12.07 3.96 -7.79
CA CYS A 143 12.29 2.51 -7.82
C CYS A 143 13.77 2.08 -8.03
N ALA A 144 14.76 2.96 -7.88
CA ALA A 144 16.14 2.61 -8.15
C ALA A 144 16.76 1.83 -6.97
N GLN A 145 16.83 0.50 -7.09
CA GLN A 145 17.39 -0.43 -6.08
C GLN A 145 16.69 -0.42 -4.71
N GLU A 146 15.48 0.15 -4.63
CA GLU A 146 14.67 0.10 -3.43
C GLU A 146 13.83 -1.19 -3.38
N ALA A 147 13.41 -1.53 -2.16
CA ALA A 147 12.54 -2.67 -1.96
C ALA A 147 11.12 -2.32 -2.46
N SER A 148 10.52 -3.24 -3.18
CA SER A 148 9.14 -3.20 -3.66
C SER A 148 8.31 -4.27 -2.92
N ARG A 149 6.99 -4.24 -3.06
CA ARG A 149 6.09 -5.21 -2.42
C ARG A 149 5.11 -5.77 -3.43
N ASP A 150 5.08 -7.09 -3.55
CA ASP A 150 4.02 -7.77 -4.30
C ASP A 150 2.96 -8.26 -3.31
N ILE A 151 1.71 -7.91 -3.58
CA ILE A 151 0.54 -8.34 -2.82
C ILE A 151 -0.17 -9.38 -3.67
N THR A 152 -0.14 -10.63 -3.23
CA THR A 152 -0.74 -11.75 -3.94
C THR A 152 -2.03 -12.17 -3.27
N ILE A 153 -3.10 -12.32 -4.04
CA ILE A 153 -4.39 -12.86 -3.59
C ILE A 153 -4.58 -14.24 -4.23
N THR A 154 -4.58 -15.27 -3.39
CA THR A 154 -4.88 -16.64 -3.84
C THR A 154 -6.33 -16.80 -4.30
N PRO A 155 -6.68 -17.81 -5.12
CA PRO A 155 -8.07 -18.11 -5.47
C PRO A 155 -8.99 -18.33 -4.25
N ALA A 156 -8.43 -18.83 -3.14
CA ALA A 156 -9.12 -18.93 -1.86
C ALA A 156 -9.35 -17.57 -1.16
N GLY A 157 -9.06 -16.45 -1.83
CA GLY A 157 -9.26 -15.07 -1.38
C GLY A 157 -8.28 -14.59 -0.32
N ARG A 158 -7.20 -15.31 -0.04
CA ARG A 158 -6.24 -14.95 1.03
C ARG A 158 -5.15 -14.03 0.48
N PRO A 159 -4.96 -12.82 1.04
CA PRO A 159 -3.85 -11.95 0.68
C PRO A 159 -2.54 -12.37 1.39
N SER A 160 -1.41 -12.17 0.71
CA SER A 160 -0.06 -12.25 1.28
C SER A 160 0.83 -11.17 0.67
N ILE A 161 1.78 -10.66 1.46
CA ILE A 161 2.77 -9.69 1.01
C ILE A 161 4.11 -10.40 0.86
N THR A 162 4.77 -10.18 -0.27
CA THR A 162 6.15 -10.62 -0.52
C THR A 162 7.01 -9.42 -0.85
N GLU A 163 8.20 -9.36 -0.25
CA GLU A 163 9.20 -8.37 -0.62
C GLU A 163 9.85 -8.77 -1.94
N THR A 164 9.97 -7.79 -2.84
CA THR A 164 10.60 -7.95 -4.15
C THR A 164 11.54 -6.78 -4.41
N SER A 165 12.37 -6.89 -5.45
CA SER A 165 13.18 -5.78 -5.93
C SER A 165 12.43 -5.02 -7.03
N CYS A 166 12.61 -3.71 -7.08
CA CYS A 166 12.23 -2.95 -8.27
C CYS A 166 12.92 -3.50 -9.52
N ILE A 167 12.17 -3.55 -10.63
CA ILE A 167 12.65 -3.94 -11.97
C ILE A 167 13.01 -2.71 -12.81
#